data_AF-A0A1X0WYY1-F1
#
_entry.id   AF-A0A1X0WYY1-F1
#
_cell.length_a   1.000
_cell.length_b   1.000
_cell.length_c   1.000
_cell.angle_alpha   90.00
_cell.angle_beta   90.00
_cell.angle_gamma   90.00
#
_symmetry.space_group_name_H-M   'P 1'
#
loop_
_entity.id
_entity.type
_entity.pdbx_description
1 polymer ?
#
loop_
_entity_poly.entity_id
_entity_poly.type
_entity_poly.pdbx_seq_one_letter_code
_entity_poly.pdbx_strand_id
1 'polypeptide(L)' 'MNTKIRSRTSFPRVLEDTLYQAYQEGKRSVDFLLLFPVKDTEREMIISQVKAHVIVLDAKWRFGTVLFTAYIRY' A
#
# COMPACT_ATOMS: atom_id res chain seq x y z
N MET A 1 -2.11 11.10 4.74
CA MET A 1 -0.81 11.37 4.09
C MET A 1 -0.76 10.46 2.88
N ASN A 2 -0.67 11.01 1.67
CA ASN A 2 -0.73 10.20 0.45
C ASN A 2 0.70 9.85 0.05
N THR A 3 1.10 8.60 0.28
CA THR A 3 2.45 8.13 -0.06
C THR A 3 2.54 7.87 -1.55
N LYS A 4 3.50 8.51 -2.22
CA LYS A 4 3.70 8.37 -3.66
C LYS A 4 4.86 7.40 -3.92
N ILE A 5 4.59 6.30 -4.62
CA ILE A 5 5.60 5.33 -5.01
C ILE A 5 5.85 5.46 -6.51
N ARG A 6 7.06 5.91 -6.87
CA ARG A 6 7.41 6.23 -8.27
C ARG A 6 7.97 5.06 -9.06
N SER A 7 8.53 4.07 -8.39
CA SER A 7 9.15 2.92 -9.05
C SER A 7 8.67 1.61 -8.42
N ARG A 8 8.48 0.60 -9.28
CA ARG A 8 8.23 -0.78 -8.87
C ARG A 8 9.40 -1.36 -8.06
N THR A 9 10.64 -0.96 -8.34
CA THR A 9 11.80 -1.43 -7.58
C THR A 9 11.83 -0.89 -6.15
N SER A 10 11.37 0.35 -5.95
CA SER A 10 11.26 0.97 -4.62
C SER A 10 10.01 0.53 -3.85
N PHE A 11 9.05 -0.11 -4.51
CA PHE A 11 7.73 -0.37 -3.95
C PHE A 11 7.77 -1.13 -2.62
N PRO A 12 8.46 -2.29 -2.51
CA PRO A 12 8.43 -3.06 -1.26
C PRO A 12 8.97 -2.27 -0.07
N ARG A 13 10.11 -1.59 -0.26
CA ARG A 13 10.75 -0.80 0.79
C ARG A 13 9.88 0.37 1.24
N VAL A 14 9.38 1.17 0.31
CA VAL A 14 8.56 2.35 0.64
C VAL A 14 7.24 1.93 1.28
N LEU A 15 6.65 0.82 0.81
CA LEU A 15 5.45 0.25 1.40
C LEU A 15 5.68 -0.10 2.87
N GLU A 16 6.71 -0.91 3.15
CA GLU A 16 7.03 -1.38 4.50
C GLU A 16 7.32 -0.21 5.45
N ASP A 17 8.23 0.69 5.07
CA ASP A 17 8.58 1.87 5.86
C ASP A 17 7.35 2.70 6.22
N THR A 18 6.46 2.92 5.24
CA THR A 18 5.25 3.73 5.44
C THR A 18 4.24 3.03 6.33
N LEU A 19 4.04 1.71 6.17
CA LEU A 19 3.10 0.95 6.99
C LEU A 19 3.55 0.95 8.46
N TYR A 20 4.84 0.71 8.71
CA TYR A 20 5.39 0.75 10.07
C TYR A 20 5.30 2.14 10.69
N GLN A 21 5.66 3.19 9.95
CA GLN A 21 5.51 4.56 10.43
C GLN A 21 4.05 4.87 10.80
N ALA A 22 3.11 4.49 9.94
CA ALA A 22 1.70 4.75 10.18
C ALA A 22 1.14 3.94 11.36
N TYR A 23 1.63 2.72 11.58
CA TYR A 23 1.31 1.94 12.77
C TYR A 23 1.83 2.62 14.05
N GLN A 24 3.08 3.09 14.05
CA GLN A 24 3.67 3.82 15.18
C GLN A 24 2.93 5.13 15.48
N GLU A 25 2.48 5.83 14.45
CA GLU A 25 1.70 7.06 14.58
C GLU A 25 0.21 6.81 14.94
N GLY A 26 -0.21 5.56 15.10
CA GLY A 26 -1.60 5.20 15.44
C GLY A 26 -2.61 5.53 14.33
N LYS A 27 -2.16 5.60 13.08
CA LYS A 27 -3.03 5.86 11.92
C LYS A 27 -3.87 4.62 11.62
N ARG A 28 -5.16 4.83 11.34
CA ARG A 28 -6.09 3.75 10.96
C ARG A 28 -5.95 3.28 9.51
N SER A 29 -5.36 4.12 8.65
CA SER A 29 -5.21 3.83 7.22
C SER A 29 -4.16 4.71 6.55
N VAL A 30 -3.62 4.23 5.44
CA VAL A 30 -2.67 4.92 4.58
C VAL A 30 -3.07 4.76 3.12
N ASP A 31 -3.00 5.85 2.36
CA ASP A 31 -3.22 5.83 0.92
C ASP A 31 -1.89 5.79 0.17
N PHE A 32 -1.79 4.87 -0.78
CA PHE A 32 -0.65 4.70 -1.67
C PHE A 32 -1.04 5.04 -3.10
N LEU A 33 -0.33 6.01 -3.68
CA LEU A 33 -0.41 6.39 -5.08
C LEU A 33 0.78 5.77 -5.85
N LEU A 34 0.49 4.86 -6.77
CA LEU A 34 1.47 4.24 -7.64
C LEU A 34 1.61 5.06 -8.92
N LEU A 35 2.82 5.56 -9.16
CA LEU A 35 3.16 6.37 -10.35
C LEU A 35 3.94 5.55 -11.38
N PHE A 36 3.69 4.24 -11.41
CA PHE A 36 4.22 3.31 -12.40
C PHE A 36 3.08 2.43 -12.96
N PRO A 37 3.20 1.92 -14.20
CA PRO A 37 2.16 1.08 -14.78
C PRO A 37 1.95 -0.20 -13.99
N VAL A 38 0.69 -0.48 -13.64
CA VAL A 38 0.25 -1.71 -12.99
C VAL A 38 -0.82 -2.35 -13.86
N LYS A 39 -0.58 -3.59 -14.28
CA LYS A 39 -1.55 -4.42 -15.01
C LYS A 39 -2.59 -4.98 -14.04
N ASP A 40 -3.77 -5.35 -14.53
CA ASP A 40 -4.82 -5.94 -13.69
C ASP A 40 -4.39 -7.25 -13.01
N THR A 41 -3.52 -8.05 -13.65
CA THR A 41 -2.96 -9.26 -13.03
C THR A 41 -2.03 -8.96 -11.87
N GLU A 42 -1.29 -7.85 -11.95
CA GLU A 42 -0.37 -7.39 -10.90
C GLU A 42 -1.11 -6.71 -9.75
N ARG A 43 -2.30 -6.18 -10.03
CA ARG A 43 -3.18 -5.51 -9.08
C ARG A 43 -3.54 -6.41 -7.88
N GLU A 44 -3.94 -7.65 -8.16
CA GLU A 44 -4.27 -8.66 -7.14
C GLU A 44 -3.02 -9.07 -6.35
N MET A 45 -1.88 -9.26 -7.04
CA MET A 45 -0.60 -9.62 -6.42
C MET A 45 -0.13 -8.53 -5.44
N ILE A 46 -0.22 -7.26 -5.82
CA ILE A 46 0.14 -6.12 -4.97
C ILE A 46 -0.72 -6.10 -3.70
N ILE A 47 -2.04 -6.29 -3.81
CA ILE A 47 -2.92 -6.30 -2.63
C ILE A 47 -2.63 -7.48 -1.73
N SER A 48 -2.37 -8.66 -2.30
CA SER A 48 -1.97 -9.84 -1.54
C SER A 48 -0.67 -9.58 -0.77
N GLN A 49 0.33 -8.97 -1.40
CA GLN A 49 1.58 -8.58 -0.75
C GLN A 49 1.36 -7.57 0.39
N VAL A 50 0.51 -6.55 0.18
CA VAL A 50 0.20 -5.56 1.23
C VAL A 50 -0.49 -6.24 2.42
N LYS A 51 -1.49 -7.10 2.16
CA LYS A 51 -2.22 -7.86 3.19
C LYS A 51 -1.38 -8.88 3.95
N ALA A 52 -0.25 -9.31 3.39
CA ALA A 52 0.67 -10.23 4.06
C ALA A 52 1.41 -9.58 5.26
N HIS A 53 1.41 -8.25 5.37
CA HIS A 53 2.02 -7.56 6.51
C HIS A 53 1.11 -7.68 7.74
N VAL A 54 1.67 -8.13 8.87
CA VAL A 54 0.91 -8.40 10.12
C VAL A 54 0.14 -7.17 10.64
N ILE A 55 0.68 -5.98 10.40
CA ILE A 55 0.10 -4.70 10.79
C ILE A 55 -1.04 -4.23 9.87
N VAL A 56 -1.31 -4.92 8.77
CA VAL A 56 -2.39 -4.58 7.82
C VAL A 56 -3.61 -5.41 8.15
N LEU A 57 -4.74 -4.75 8.38
CA LEU A 57 -6.05 -5.36 8.55
C LEU A 57 -6.67 -5.76 7.20
N ASP A 58 -6.62 -4.84 6.25
CA ASP A 58 -7.16 -5.02 4.90
C ASP A 58 -6.49 -4.02 3.93
N ALA A 59 -6.59 -4.28 2.63
CA ALA A 59 -6.12 -3.36 1.60
C ALA A 59 -7.05 -3.41 0.39
N LYS A 60 -7.39 -2.24 -0.17
CA LYS A 60 -8.35 -2.12 -1.27
C LYS A 60 -7.92 -1.10 -2.30
N TRP A 61 -8.11 -1.42 -3.57
CA TRP A 61 -8.04 -0.43 -4.64
C TRP A 61 -9.19 0.57 -4.54
N ARG A 62 -8.91 1.82 -4.86
CA ARG A 62 -9.90 2.91 -4.89
C ARG A 62 -10.10 3.47 -6.29
N PHE A 63 -9.02 3.59 -7.06
CA PHE A 63 -9.04 4.19 -8.41
C PHE A 63 -8.19 3.37 -9.38
N GLY A 64 -8.85 2.51 -10.16
CA GLY A 64 -8.19 1.66 -11.16
C GLY A 64 -7.00 0.91 -10.55
N THR A 65 -5.84 1.05 -11.19
CA THR A 65 -4.56 0.44 -10.75
C THR A 65 -3.58 1.46 -10.16
N VAL A 66 -4.03 2.69 -9.89
CA VAL A 66 -3.16 3.81 -9.51
C VAL A 66 -3.18 4.07 -8.01
N LEU A 67 -4.31 3.81 -7.32
CA LEU A 67 -4.45 4.11 -5.89
C LEU A 67 -5.08 2.96 -5.11
N PHE A 68 -4.41 2.57 -4.02
CA PHE A 68 -4.96 1.68 -3.01
C PHE A 68 -4.81 2.24 -1.60
N THR A 69 -5.72 1.85 -0.71
CA THR A 69 -5.69 2.17 0.71
C THR A 69 -5.34 0.91 1.48
N ALA A 70 -4.37 1.00 2.39
CA ALA A 70 -4.08 -0.02 3.40
C ALA A 70 -4.70 0.40 4.73
N TYR A 71 -5.48 -0.48 5.34
CA TYR A 71 -6.07 -0.31 6.66
C TYR A 71 -5.15 -0.98 7.68
N ILE A 72 -4.84 -0.26 8.76
CA ILE A 72 -3.89 -0.73 9.76
C ILE A 72 -4.65 -1.40 10.89
N ARG A 73 -4.15 -2.56 11.32
CA ARG A 73 -4.62 -3.28 12.48
C ARG A 73 -4.05 -2.58 13.72
N TYR A 74 -4.94 -1.93 14.47
CA TYR A 74 -4.63 -1.29 15.74
C TYR A 74 -5.29 -2.06 16.87
#